data_AF-A0A7K3DHZ2-F1
#
_entry.id   AF-A0A7K3DHZ2-F1
#
_cell.length_a   1.000
_cell.length_b   1.000
_cell.length_c   1.000
_cell.angle_alpha   90.00
_cell.angle_beta   90.00
_cell.angle_gamma   90.00
#
_symmetry.space_group_name_H-M   'P 1'
#
loop_
_entity.id
_entity.type
_entity.pdbx_description
1 polymer ?
#
loop_
_entity_poly.entity_id
_entity_poly.type
_entity_poly.pdbx_seq_one_letter_code
_entity_poly.pdbx_strand_id
1 'polypeptide(L)'
;MSALSDPERLELYARIVLGDLPPREADSPAARRHLGKLLASGLVERLDDGSLRAGPEVFRRARTAESAGGVPRHLAGFFARGRLTAIPVRPTVRHELLVHLTDTLFDPARTYSETEVNEALRTVHDDTAALRRYCVTDGLLVRASDGSAYRVPQHA
;
A
#
# COMPACT_ATOMS: atom_id res chain seq x y z
N MET A 1 7.95 -13.27 -6.66
CA MET A 1 9.03 -12.27 -6.82
C MET A 1 10.25 -12.95 -7.43
N SER A 2 10.47 -12.88 -8.74
CA SER A 2 11.64 -13.48 -9.41
C SER A 2 12.16 -12.64 -10.59
N ALA A 3 11.79 -11.35 -10.64
CA ALA A 3 12.11 -10.47 -11.75
C ALA A 3 13.59 -10.01 -11.79
N LEU A 4 14.39 -10.29 -10.75
CA LEU A 4 15.85 -10.03 -10.75
C LEU A 4 16.69 -11.31 -10.58
N SER A 5 16.07 -12.49 -10.55
CA SER A 5 16.77 -13.77 -10.37
C SER A 5 17.54 -14.26 -11.60
N ASP A 6 17.54 -13.48 -12.68
CA ASP A 6 18.13 -13.81 -13.97
C ASP A 6 19.26 -12.81 -14.23
N PRO A 7 20.49 -13.27 -14.51
CA PRO A 7 21.64 -12.39 -14.65
C PRO A 7 21.49 -11.35 -15.76
N GLU A 8 20.92 -11.71 -16.92
CA GLU A 8 20.76 -10.80 -18.05
C GLU A 8 19.75 -9.70 -17.73
N ARG A 9 18.67 -10.03 -17.00
CA ARG A 9 17.72 -9.03 -16.51
C ARG A 9 18.29 -8.14 -15.43
N LEU A 10 19.13 -8.68 -14.55
CA LEU A 10 19.79 -7.90 -13.50
C LEU A 10 20.75 -6.88 -14.11
N GLU A 11 21.54 -7.30 -15.09
CA GLU A 11 22.45 -6.43 -15.84
C GLU A 11 21.70 -5.34 -16.60
N LEU A 12 20.63 -5.71 -17.32
CA LEU A 12 19.78 -4.75 -18.03
C LEU A 12 19.13 -3.75 -17.07
N TYR A 13 18.66 -4.19 -15.92
CA TYR A 13 18.12 -3.31 -14.87
C TYR A 13 19.20 -2.33 -14.35
N ALA A 14 20.40 -2.82 -14.03
CA ALA A 14 21.50 -1.99 -13.55
C ALA A 14 21.89 -0.90 -14.56
N ARG A 15 21.91 -1.23 -15.85
CA ARG A 15 22.24 -0.27 -16.91
C ARG A 15 21.18 0.81 -17.08
N ILE A 16 19.90 0.48 -16.91
CA ILE A 16 18.83 1.49 -16.89
C ILE A 16 18.96 2.40 -15.66
N VAL A 17 19.29 1.86 -14.49
CA VAL A 17 19.53 2.64 -13.26
C VAL A 17 20.72 3.60 -13.44
N LEU A 18 21.78 3.17 -14.11
CA LEU A 18 22.99 3.96 -14.35
C LEU A 18 22.85 4.94 -15.53
N GLY A 19 21.74 4.91 -16.27
CA GLY A 19 21.54 5.71 -17.47
C GLY A 19 22.44 5.29 -18.65
N ASP A 20 22.98 4.06 -18.62
CA ASP A 20 23.98 3.53 -19.55
C ASP A 20 23.40 2.46 -20.49
N LEU A 21 22.16 2.68 -20.93
CA LEU A 21 21.49 1.83 -21.92
C LEU A 21 21.39 2.56 -23.27
N PRO A 22 22.18 2.16 -24.28
CA PRO A 22 22.09 2.72 -25.63
C PRO A 22 20.71 2.48 -26.25
N PRO A 23 20.12 3.46 -26.98
CA PRO A 23 18.79 3.31 -27.60
C PRO A 23 18.68 2.06 -28.51
N ARG A 24 19.72 1.77 -29.29
CA ARG A 24 19.76 0.61 -30.19
C ARG A 24 19.67 -0.73 -29.46
N GLU A 25 20.17 -0.77 -28.23
CA GLU A 25 20.21 -1.97 -27.41
C GLU A 25 18.90 -2.17 -26.65
N ALA A 26 18.29 -1.06 -26.19
CA ALA A 26 16.92 -1.05 -25.65
C ALA A 26 15.90 -1.62 -26.66
N ASP A 27 16.16 -1.41 -27.94
CA ASP A 27 15.36 -1.92 -29.06
C ASP A 27 15.74 -3.32 -29.54
N SER A 28 16.70 -4.00 -28.90
CA SER A 28 17.05 -5.36 -29.29
C SER A 28 15.94 -6.36 -28.91
N PRO A 29 15.71 -7.44 -29.69
CA PRO A 29 14.73 -8.48 -29.34
C PRO A 29 14.98 -9.12 -27.96
N ALA A 30 16.25 -9.27 -27.58
CA ALA A 30 16.65 -9.79 -26.28
C ALA A 30 16.29 -8.83 -25.14
N ALA A 31 16.60 -7.53 -25.29
CA ALA A 31 16.22 -6.52 -24.31
C ALA A 31 14.71 -6.40 -24.19
N ARG A 32 13.95 -6.43 -25.30
CA ARG A 32 12.48 -6.35 -25.26
C ARG A 32 11.84 -7.47 -24.45
N ARG A 33 12.36 -8.70 -24.57
CA ARG A 33 11.89 -9.86 -23.79
C ARG A 33 12.08 -9.63 -22.29
N HIS A 34 13.25 -9.14 -21.91
CA HIS A 34 13.62 -8.89 -20.52
C HIS A 34 12.91 -7.66 -19.94
N LEU A 35 12.80 -6.57 -20.71
CA LEU A 35 12.06 -5.35 -20.40
C LEU A 35 10.59 -5.63 -20.13
N GLY A 36 9.93 -6.48 -20.91
CA GLY A 36 8.53 -6.83 -20.67
C GLY A 36 8.29 -7.37 -19.26
N LYS A 37 9.23 -8.19 -18.76
CA LYS A 37 9.14 -8.76 -17.40
C LYS A 37 9.50 -7.75 -16.31
N LEU A 38 10.43 -6.84 -16.58
CA LEU A 38 10.78 -5.74 -15.68
C LEU A 38 9.65 -4.72 -15.54
N LEU A 39 9.02 -4.34 -16.66
CA LEU A 39 7.82 -3.48 -16.72
C LEU A 39 6.64 -4.13 -15.99
N ALA A 40 6.34 -5.40 -16.28
CA ALA A 40 5.24 -6.13 -15.61
C ALA A 40 5.44 -6.27 -14.09
N SER A 41 6.69 -6.25 -13.63
CA SER A 41 7.02 -6.29 -12.20
C SER A 41 7.05 -4.92 -11.52
N GLY A 42 6.94 -3.83 -12.28
CA GLY A 42 7.05 -2.47 -11.76
C GLY A 42 8.47 -2.07 -11.33
N LEU A 43 9.50 -2.79 -11.80
CA LEU A 43 10.90 -2.45 -11.52
C LEU A 43 11.44 -1.37 -12.47
N VAL A 44 10.88 -1.32 -13.68
CA VAL A 44 11.18 -0.33 -14.71
C VAL A 44 9.86 0.31 -15.12
N GLU A 45 9.88 1.60 -15.39
CA GLU A 45 8.77 2.37 -15.95
C GLU A 45 9.19 2.93 -17.30
N ARG A 46 8.26 2.99 -18.25
CA ARG A 46 8.45 3.73 -19.50
C ARG A 46 7.76 5.08 -19.36
N LEU A 47 8.50 6.16 -19.55
CA LEU A 47 7.97 7.52 -19.51
C LEU A 47 7.32 7.89 -20.86
N ASP A 48 6.56 8.98 -20.87
CA ASP A 48 5.81 9.44 -22.04
C ASP A 48 6.73 9.83 -23.22
N ASP A 49 7.98 10.20 -22.93
CA ASP A 49 9.03 10.48 -23.93
C ASP A 49 9.70 9.21 -24.49
N GLY A 50 9.24 8.03 -24.06
CA GLY A 50 9.76 6.73 -24.47
C GLY A 50 11.00 6.27 -23.69
N SER A 51 11.56 7.11 -22.81
CA SER A 51 12.71 6.75 -21.98
C SER A 51 12.33 5.73 -20.90
N LEU A 52 13.32 4.99 -20.45
CA LEU A 52 13.18 3.98 -19.41
C LEU A 52 13.73 4.54 -18.10
N ARG A 53 12.94 4.39 -17.03
CA ARG A 53 13.34 4.78 -15.68
C ARG A 53 13.38 3.56 -14.78
N ALA A 54 14.48 3.40 -14.05
CA ALA A 54 14.66 2.39 -13.02
C ALA A 54 15.38 3.01 -11.82
N GLY A 55 15.06 2.54 -10.61
CA GLY A 55 15.77 2.95 -9.39
C GLY A 55 14.89 2.93 -8.14
N PRO A 56 15.44 3.28 -6.96
CA PRO A 56 14.71 3.40 -5.69
C PRO A 56 13.47 4.27 -5.80
N GLU A 57 13.49 5.24 -6.72
CA GLU A 57 12.41 6.15 -7.04
C GLU A 57 11.15 5.43 -7.54
N VAL A 58 11.32 4.39 -8.36
CA VAL A 58 10.20 3.57 -8.87
C VAL A 58 9.57 2.78 -7.74
N PHE A 59 10.37 2.25 -6.81
CA PHE A 59 9.85 1.62 -5.60
C PHE A 59 9.18 2.62 -4.66
N ARG A 60 9.74 3.83 -4.53
CA ARG A 60 9.15 4.92 -3.75
C ARG A 60 7.79 5.31 -4.33
N ARG A 61 7.70 5.49 -5.65
CA ARG A 61 6.47 5.86 -6.35
C ARG A 61 5.46 4.71 -6.39
N ALA A 62 5.89 3.47 -6.57
CA ALA A 62 5.04 2.27 -6.44
C ALA A 62 4.51 2.13 -5.01
N ARG A 63 5.30 2.47 -3.97
CA ARG A 63 4.80 2.60 -2.60
C ARG A 63 3.84 3.77 -2.43
N THR A 64 4.10 4.91 -3.06
CA THR A 64 3.21 6.09 -3.00
C THR A 64 1.90 5.85 -3.78
N ALA A 65 1.94 5.02 -4.82
CA ALA A 65 0.80 4.59 -5.63
C ALA A 65 0.06 3.38 -5.03
N GLU A 66 0.75 2.47 -4.32
CA GLU A 66 0.10 1.45 -3.46
C GLU A 66 -0.54 2.13 -2.23
N SER A 67 0.01 3.25 -1.75
CA SER A 67 -0.64 4.15 -0.79
C SER A 67 -1.83 4.93 -1.36
N ALA A 68 -2.04 4.93 -2.69
CA ALA A 68 -3.23 5.48 -3.32
C ALA A 68 -4.36 4.42 -3.32
N GLY A 69 -4.87 4.11 -2.13
CA GLY A 69 -6.20 3.51 -1.94
C GLY A 69 -6.33 1.99 -2.07
N GLY A 70 -5.23 1.22 -2.10
CA GLY A 70 -5.27 -0.26 -2.14
C GLY A 70 -5.04 -0.92 -0.78
N VAL A 71 -5.71 -2.05 -0.52
CA VAL A 71 -5.39 -2.92 0.63
C VAL A 71 -3.99 -3.54 0.41
N PRO A 72 -3.06 -3.48 1.38
CA PRO A 72 -1.76 -4.15 1.29
C PRO A 72 -1.89 -5.62 0.89
N ARG A 73 -1.01 -6.11 0.00
CA ARG A 73 -1.13 -7.46 -0.61
C ARG A 73 -1.23 -8.60 0.42
N HIS A 74 -0.52 -8.50 1.54
CA HIS A 74 -0.56 -9.51 2.60
C HIS A 74 -1.84 -9.45 3.45
N LEU A 75 -2.58 -8.33 3.38
CA LEU A 75 -3.88 -8.15 4.01
C LEU A 75 -5.04 -8.47 3.06
N ALA A 76 -4.80 -8.51 1.75
CA ALA A 76 -5.83 -8.75 0.73
C ALA A 76 -6.64 -10.04 0.97
N GLY A 77 -6.03 -11.06 1.57
CA GLY A 77 -6.72 -12.32 1.93
C GLY A 77 -7.81 -12.18 3.00
N PHE A 78 -7.83 -11.07 3.76
CA PHE A 78 -8.89 -10.75 4.72
C PHE A 78 -10.07 -10.01 4.09
N PHE A 79 -10.01 -9.67 2.80
CA PHE A 79 -11.07 -8.95 2.10
C PHE A 79 -11.73 -9.82 1.03
N ALA A 80 -13.05 -9.71 0.92
CA ALA A 80 -13.82 -10.26 -0.20
C ALA A 80 -14.84 -9.21 -0.65
N ARG A 81 -14.88 -8.94 -1.97
CA ARG A 81 -15.77 -7.93 -2.57
C ARG A 81 -15.69 -6.56 -1.87
N GLY A 82 -14.48 -6.17 -1.46
CA GLY A 82 -14.23 -4.88 -0.80
C GLY A 82 -14.64 -4.81 0.68
N ARG A 83 -15.14 -5.89 1.29
CA ARG A 83 -15.44 -5.96 2.73
C ARG A 83 -14.44 -6.86 3.45
N LEU A 84 -14.12 -6.49 4.68
CA LEU A 84 -13.37 -7.34 5.60
C LEU A 84 -14.24 -8.56 5.93
N THR A 85 -13.70 -9.76 5.78
CA THR A 85 -14.42 -11.01 6.06
C THR A 85 -14.13 -11.55 7.45
N ALA A 86 -12.96 -11.23 8.01
CA ALA A 86 -12.57 -11.62 9.35
C ALA A 86 -11.53 -10.64 9.92
N ILE A 87 -11.66 -10.35 11.21
CA ILE A 87 -10.63 -9.63 11.96
C ILE A 87 -9.49 -10.60 12.29
N PRO A 88 -8.23 -10.29 11.90
CA PRO A 88 -7.10 -11.17 12.17
C PRO A 88 -6.91 -11.43 13.68
N VAL A 89 -6.64 -12.69 14.02
CA VAL A 89 -6.39 -13.10 15.42
C VAL A 89 -4.97 -12.71 15.86
N ARG A 90 -3.99 -12.81 14.95
CA ARG A 90 -2.59 -12.47 15.22
C ARG A 90 -2.45 -10.97 15.48
N PRO A 91 -1.96 -10.52 16.66
CA PRO A 91 -1.90 -9.11 17.01
C PRO A 91 -1.18 -8.23 16.00
N THR A 92 -0.02 -8.67 15.50
CA THR A 92 0.77 -7.91 14.50
C THR A 92 -0.02 -7.66 13.22
N VAL A 93 -0.67 -8.69 12.67
CA VAL A 93 -1.46 -8.59 11.43
C VAL A 93 -2.71 -7.75 11.66
N ARG A 94 -3.34 -7.90 12.83
CA ARG A 94 -4.49 -7.08 13.21
C ARG A 94 -4.10 -5.60 13.30
N HIS A 95 -2.96 -5.29 13.93
CA HIS A 95 -2.48 -3.93 14.05
C HIS A 95 -2.26 -3.30 12.67
N GLU A 96 -1.57 -3.99 11.76
CA GLU A 96 -1.34 -3.50 10.39
C GLU A 96 -2.66 -3.26 9.63
N LEU A 97 -3.65 -4.15 9.81
CA LEU A 97 -4.99 -3.95 9.27
C LEU A 97 -5.65 -2.70 9.85
N LEU A 98 -5.59 -2.50 11.17
CA LEU A 98 -6.22 -1.36 11.82
C LEU A 98 -5.55 -0.04 11.45
N VAL A 99 -4.23 -0.01 11.26
CA VAL A 99 -3.51 1.15 10.72
C VAL A 99 -4.07 1.49 9.34
N HIS A 100 -4.13 0.51 8.44
CA HIS A 100 -4.68 0.71 7.09
C HIS A 100 -6.13 1.22 7.11
N LEU A 101 -6.99 0.63 7.95
CA LEU A 101 -8.37 1.09 8.09
C LEU A 101 -8.46 2.50 8.67
N THR A 102 -7.58 2.84 9.62
CA THR A 102 -7.61 4.17 10.24
C THR A 102 -7.18 5.25 9.26
N ASP A 103 -6.10 5.01 8.51
CA ASP A 103 -5.58 5.91 7.48
C ASP A 103 -6.56 6.13 6.31
N THR A 104 -7.42 5.15 6.04
CA THR A 104 -8.38 5.21 4.92
C THR A 104 -9.74 5.78 5.31
N LEU A 105 -10.16 5.62 6.57
CA LEU A 105 -11.51 5.99 7.02
C LEU A 105 -11.56 7.29 7.81
N PHE A 106 -10.46 7.74 8.42
CA PHE A 106 -10.45 8.88 9.33
C PHE A 106 -9.46 9.96 8.91
N ASP A 107 -9.90 11.21 9.01
CA ASP A 107 -9.10 12.40 8.81
C ASP A 107 -8.43 12.78 10.15
N PRO A 108 -7.09 12.93 10.21
CA PRO A 108 -6.37 13.32 11.42
C PRO A 108 -6.74 14.70 11.97
N ALA A 109 -7.29 15.58 11.15
CA ALA A 109 -7.73 16.92 11.55
C ALA A 109 -9.18 16.96 12.06
N ARG A 110 -9.92 15.85 12.01
CA ARG A 110 -11.33 15.78 12.38
C ARG A 110 -11.56 15.03 13.70
N THR A 111 -12.52 15.53 14.47
CA THR A 111 -13.12 14.80 15.60
C THR A 111 -14.41 14.13 15.15
N TYR A 112 -14.62 12.90 15.58
CA TYR A 112 -15.77 12.07 15.24
C TYR A 112 -16.54 11.69 16.49
N SER A 113 -17.85 11.63 16.41
CA SER A 113 -18.71 10.99 17.40
C SER A 113 -18.63 9.47 17.30
N GLU A 114 -19.10 8.76 18.33
CA GLU A 114 -19.18 7.29 18.28
C GLU A 114 -20.03 6.79 17.09
N THR A 115 -21.11 7.51 16.77
CA THR A 115 -21.99 7.18 15.64
C THR A 115 -21.24 7.28 14.32
N GLU A 116 -20.52 8.38 14.09
CA GLU A 116 -19.74 8.57 12.85
C GLU A 116 -18.61 7.54 12.73
N VAL A 117 -17.95 7.19 13.84
CA VAL A 117 -16.94 6.10 13.86
C VAL A 117 -17.58 4.77 13.46
N ASN A 118 -18.73 4.45 14.05
CA ASN A 118 -19.43 3.21 13.73
C ASN A 118 -19.90 3.19 12.26
N GLU A 119 -20.37 4.30 11.72
CA GLU A 119 -20.76 4.42 10.31
C GLU A 119 -19.58 4.21 9.38
N ALA A 120 -18.44 4.85 9.66
CA ALA A 120 -17.21 4.67 8.88
C ALA A 120 -16.75 3.20 8.90
N LEU A 121 -16.69 2.56 10.07
CA LEU A 121 -16.29 1.16 10.20
C LEU A 121 -17.29 0.19 9.56
N ARG A 122 -18.58 0.54 9.50
CA ARG A 122 -19.62 -0.32 8.88
C ARG A 122 -19.42 -0.49 7.37
N THR A 123 -18.75 0.46 6.73
CA THR A 123 -18.37 0.36 5.33
C THR A 123 -17.45 -0.84 5.07
N VAL A 124 -16.68 -1.27 6.08
CA VAL A 124 -15.71 -2.37 5.96
C VAL A 124 -16.10 -3.65 6.70
N HIS A 125 -16.79 -3.59 7.85
CA HIS A 125 -17.16 -4.77 8.64
C HIS A 125 -18.38 -4.52 9.54
N ASP A 126 -19.16 -5.55 9.84
CA ASP A 126 -20.40 -5.42 10.64
C ASP A 126 -20.12 -5.29 12.14
N ASP A 127 -19.08 -5.96 12.64
CA ASP A 127 -18.59 -5.82 14.02
C ASP A 127 -17.79 -4.52 14.22
N THR A 128 -18.49 -3.41 14.11
CA THR A 128 -17.95 -2.05 14.29
C THR A 128 -17.46 -1.82 15.72
N ALA A 129 -18.08 -2.47 16.72
CA ALA A 129 -17.70 -2.36 18.12
C ALA A 129 -16.33 -3.00 18.39
N ALA A 130 -16.07 -4.19 17.86
CA ALA A 130 -14.76 -4.82 18.00
C ALA A 130 -13.66 -4.01 17.33
N LEU A 131 -13.88 -3.54 16.09
CA LEU A 131 -12.90 -2.71 15.37
C LEU A 131 -12.59 -1.43 16.13
N ARG A 132 -13.62 -0.69 16.56
CA ARG A 132 -13.45 0.54 17.34
C ARG A 132 -12.68 0.28 18.63
N ARG A 133 -13.00 -0.79 19.35
CA ARG A 133 -12.28 -1.18 20.58
C ARG A 133 -10.81 -1.43 20.29
N TYR A 134 -10.48 -2.19 19.24
CA TYR A 134 -9.08 -2.45 18.90
C TYR A 134 -8.35 -1.20 18.44
N CYS A 135 -8.97 -0.32 17.63
CA CYS A 135 -8.36 0.96 17.27
C CYS A 135 -8.00 1.79 18.52
N VAL A 136 -8.86 1.79 19.55
CA VAL A 136 -8.57 2.49 20.81
C VAL A 136 -7.48 1.78 21.62
N THR A 137 -7.55 0.45 21.75
CA THR A 137 -6.55 -0.34 22.50
C THR A 137 -5.15 -0.23 21.88
N ASP A 138 -5.06 -0.21 20.55
CA ASP A 138 -3.81 -0.08 19.81
C ASP A 138 -3.33 1.38 19.70
N GLY A 139 -4.07 2.34 20.27
CA GLY A 139 -3.72 3.75 20.25
C GLY A 139 -3.84 4.43 18.88
N LEU A 140 -4.63 3.86 17.97
CA LEU A 140 -4.90 4.41 16.63
C LEU A 140 -6.10 5.39 16.64
N LEU A 141 -6.97 5.26 17.63
CA LEU A 141 -8.00 6.25 17.95
C LEU A 141 -7.94 6.59 19.43
N VAL A 142 -8.05 7.88 19.76
CA VAL A 142 -8.18 8.36 21.14
C VAL A 142 -9.64 8.70 21.40
N ARG A 143 -10.21 8.07 22.43
CA ARG A 143 -11.57 8.31 22.91
C ARG A 143 -11.56 9.32 24.06
N ALA A 144 -12.49 10.27 24.05
CA ALA A 144 -12.73 11.15 25.20
C ALA A 144 -13.23 10.35 26.41
N SER A 145 -13.00 10.86 27.63
CA SER A 145 -13.36 10.16 28.88
C SER A 145 -14.86 9.88 28.98
N ASP A 146 -15.68 10.80 28.51
CA ASP A 146 -17.15 10.68 28.43
C ASP A 146 -17.62 9.79 27.26
N GLY A 147 -16.74 9.47 26.31
CA GLY A 147 -17.04 8.69 25.12
C GLY A 147 -17.73 9.42 23.98
N SER A 148 -17.90 10.73 24.10
CA SER A 148 -18.63 11.51 23.10
C SER A 148 -17.83 11.70 21.82
N ALA A 149 -16.49 11.61 21.91
CA ALA A 149 -15.58 11.98 20.83
C ALA A 149 -14.43 10.98 20.65
N TYR A 150 -14.04 10.82 19.39
CA TYR A 150 -12.92 10.03 18.90
C TYR A 150 -12.09 10.88 17.94
N ARG A 151 -10.77 10.70 17.96
CA ARG A 151 -9.86 11.34 17.00
C ARG A 151 -8.65 10.45 16.74
N VAL A 152 -8.02 10.60 15.58
CA VAL A 152 -6.70 10.02 15.34
C VAL A 152 -5.69 10.78 16.24
N PRO A 153 -4.77 10.09 16.93
CA PRO A 153 -3.73 10.76 17.69
C PRO A 153 -2.85 11.57 16.74
N GLN A 154 -2.61 12.83 17.09
CA GLN A 154 -1.61 13.64 16.38
C GLN A 154 -0.24 13.19 16.87
N HIS A 155 0.53 12.54 16.00
CA HIS A 155 1.94 12.28 16.25
C HIS A 155 2.68 13.63 16.18
N ALA A 156 3.24 14.05 17.31
CA ALA A 156 4.14 15.20 17.41
C ALA A 156 5.57 14.82 16.96
#